data_AF-A0A1I0IEJ6-F1
#
_entry.id   AF-A0A1I0IEJ6-F1
#
_cell.length_a   1.000
_cell.length_b   1.000
_cell.length_c   1.000
_cell.angle_alpha   90.00
_cell.angle_beta   90.00
_cell.angle_gamma   90.00
#
_symmetry.space_group_name_H-M   'P 1'
#
loop_
_entity.id
_entity.type
_entity.pdbx_description
1 polymer ?
#
loop_
_entity_poly.entity_id
_entity_poly.type
_entity_poly.pdbx_seq_one_letter_code
_entity_poly.pdbx_strand_id
1 'polypeptide(L)'
;MDMARVAVIATLDTKGGEAEFLRSCLEELGHEALILDTGLLGPPRIAPDISRHEILKLAGVEDLEALRPSGKTALMDAMTRGLRVMAVKLQSEGKIQGVLSLGGGQGTAVSAAAMQALPIGFPKVIVSTIACGTARFGDYVGDRDIVMIPSIADICGLNGITVPIFVSACGAVAGMIEAGRLADWKPSGRRVALTMAGVTTRCVMRVKEILDEKGYEVIVCHCNVVGAQVIDEYAGAGRLDGVIDITPHDVGGMLFGGLMSCRPDRFANIYASGIPVLTVPGAVDFILKGPAGEVDEELLSRPHYRHTPFHTHIRTTREEMYRVGAYLAERHNGCKGRNAILVPEKGYSQQNAVGGLIYDPDANRGFVQGVLEHKADSVEFRQRELHINDPEFADEIVAVFERLMETGKGSG
;
A
#
# COMPACT_ATOMS: atom_id res chain seq x y z
N MET A 1 -0.58 -34.13 -4.94
CA MET A 1 -0.66 -32.67 -4.82
C MET A 1 -1.76 -32.22 -5.74
N ASP A 2 -2.64 -31.32 -5.30
CA ASP A 2 -3.62 -30.75 -6.22
C ASP A 2 -2.88 -29.84 -7.20
N MET A 3 -3.08 -30.12 -8.49
CA MET A 3 -2.52 -29.36 -9.60
C MET A 3 -3.06 -27.93 -9.54
N ALA A 4 -2.15 -26.96 -9.45
CA ALA A 4 -2.47 -25.55 -9.48
C ALA A 4 -2.21 -24.98 -10.87
N ARG A 5 -2.96 -23.95 -11.27
CA ARG A 5 -2.77 -23.24 -12.53
C ARG A 5 -2.09 -21.89 -12.30
N VAL A 6 -1.00 -21.63 -13.00
CA VAL A 6 -0.20 -20.40 -12.90
C VAL A 6 -0.39 -19.59 -14.17
N ALA A 7 -0.82 -18.32 -14.05
CA ALA A 7 -0.79 -17.41 -15.19
C ALA A 7 0.66 -17.07 -15.51
N VAL A 8 1.13 -17.41 -16.71
CA VAL A 8 2.44 -17.01 -17.22
C VAL A 8 2.24 -15.85 -18.19
N ILE A 9 2.69 -14.67 -17.79
CA ILE A 9 2.54 -13.43 -18.58
C ILE A 9 3.85 -13.15 -19.31
N ALA A 10 3.77 -13.07 -20.65
CA ALA A 10 4.93 -12.77 -21.47
C ALA A 10 4.54 -12.08 -22.80
N THR A 11 5.47 -11.30 -23.35
CA THR A 11 5.35 -10.75 -24.71
C THR A 11 5.74 -11.81 -25.73
N LEU A 12 4.78 -12.64 -26.19
CA LEU A 12 5.10 -13.88 -26.94
C LEU A 12 5.70 -13.65 -28.32
N ASP A 13 5.56 -12.45 -28.87
CA ASP A 13 6.19 -12.01 -30.12
C ASP A 13 7.72 -11.91 -30.04
N THR A 14 8.24 -11.74 -28.83
CA THR A 14 9.67 -11.63 -28.53
C THR A 14 10.18 -12.74 -27.62
N LYS A 15 9.34 -13.21 -26.69
CA LYS A 15 9.71 -14.10 -25.57
C LYS A 15 8.92 -15.41 -25.54
N GLY A 16 8.43 -15.87 -26.70
CA GLY A 16 7.65 -17.11 -26.78
C GLY A 16 8.43 -18.35 -26.37
N GLY A 17 9.73 -18.44 -26.70
CA GLY A 17 10.56 -19.60 -26.32
C GLY A 17 10.81 -19.68 -24.81
N GLU A 18 11.00 -18.52 -24.16
CA GLU A 18 11.14 -18.41 -22.72
C GLU A 18 9.82 -18.72 -22.00
N ALA A 19 8.69 -18.26 -22.52
CA ALA A 19 7.37 -18.60 -21.98
C ALA A 19 7.08 -20.10 -22.06
N GLU A 20 7.43 -20.75 -23.17
CA GLU A 20 7.28 -22.20 -23.33
C GLU A 20 8.20 -22.97 -22.37
N PHE A 21 9.42 -22.48 -22.13
CA PHE A 21 10.30 -23.05 -21.12
C PHE A 21 9.72 -22.97 -19.71
N LEU A 22 9.09 -21.83 -19.34
CA LEU A 22 8.38 -21.71 -18.06
C LEU A 22 7.20 -22.68 -17.97
N ARG A 23 6.44 -22.88 -19.05
CA ARG A 23 5.36 -23.87 -19.13
C ARG A 23 5.89 -25.26 -18.78
N SER A 24 6.90 -25.75 -19.50
CA SER A 24 7.48 -27.07 -19.26
C SER A 24 8.02 -27.23 -17.84
N CYS A 25 8.68 -26.20 -17.29
CA CYS A 25 9.21 -26.25 -15.94
C CYS A 25 8.10 -26.30 -14.86
N LEU A 26 7.01 -25.57 -15.04
CA LEU A 26 5.85 -25.64 -14.14
C LEU A 26 5.15 -27.01 -14.22
N GLU A 27 5.04 -27.59 -15.41
CA GLU A 27 4.50 -28.93 -15.64
C GLU A 27 5.33 -30.01 -14.95
N GLU A 28 6.66 -29.92 -15.02
CA GLU A 28 7.58 -30.80 -14.28
C GLU A 28 7.41 -30.68 -12.75
N LEU A 29 7.03 -29.50 -12.24
CA LEU A 29 6.70 -29.27 -10.84
C LEU A 29 5.26 -29.72 -10.47
N GLY A 30 4.50 -30.28 -11.40
CA GLY A 30 3.13 -30.76 -11.16
C GLY A 30 2.07 -29.65 -11.16
N HIS A 31 2.33 -28.55 -11.85
CA HIS A 31 1.42 -27.43 -12.03
C HIS A 31 1.13 -27.18 -13.51
N GLU A 32 0.05 -26.47 -13.82
CA GLU A 32 -0.31 -26.10 -15.18
C GLU A 32 0.04 -24.64 -15.44
N ALA A 33 0.56 -24.32 -16.62
CA ALA A 33 0.74 -22.93 -17.04
C ALA A 33 -0.39 -22.47 -17.97
N LEU A 34 -0.99 -21.33 -17.64
CA LEU A 34 -1.93 -20.60 -18.49
C LEU A 34 -1.17 -19.42 -19.13
N ILE A 35 -0.83 -19.52 -20.41
CA ILE A 35 -0.01 -18.52 -21.10
C ILE A 35 -0.87 -17.34 -21.56
N LEU A 36 -0.53 -16.14 -21.07
CA LEU A 36 -1.17 -14.87 -21.44
C LEU A 36 -0.21 -14.06 -22.32
N ASP A 37 -0.67 -13.70 -23.52
CA ASP A 37 0.11 -12.91 -24.47
C ASP A 37 -0.07 -11.40 -24.28
N THR A 38 1.02 -10.71 -23.95
CA THR A 38 1.06 -9.24 -23.87
C THR A 38 1.91 -8.61 -24.98
N GLY A 39 2.26 -9.36 -26.02
CA GLY A 39 3.04 -8.90 -27.15
C GLY A 39 2.30 -7.83 -27.97
N LEU A 40 3.05 -6.85 -28.49
CA LEU A 40 2.49 -5.71 -29.22
C LEU A 40 3.25 -5.38 -30.52
N LEU A 41 4.39 -6.04 -30.79
CA LEU A 41 5.26 -5.74 -31.93
C LEU A 41 4.94 -6.60 -33.15
N GLY A 42 4.67 -7.89 -32.95
CA GLY A 42 4.45 -8.84 -34.05
C GLY A 42 3.59 -10.03 -33.62
N PRO A 43 3.35 -11.00 -34.51
CA PRO A 43 2.60 -12.21 -34.16
C PRO A 43 3.32 -13.01 -33.05
N PRO A 44 2.57 -13.73 -32.20
CA PRO A 44 3.19 -14.54 -31.14
C PRO A 44 3.98 -15.71 -31.73
N ARG A 45 5.10 -16.07 -31.09
CA ARG A 45 5.97 -17.19 -31.55
C ARG A 45 5.47 -18.56 -31.11
N ILE A 46 4.57 -18.60 -30.13
CA ILE A 46 3.86 -19.78 -29.64
C ILE A 46 2.37 -19.45 -29.54
N ALA A 47 1.49 -20.45 -29.51
CA ALA A 47 0.07 -20.21 -29.30
C ALA A 47 -0.18 -19.81 -27.83
N PRO A 48 -0.84 -18.67 -27.56
CA PRO A 48 -1.29 -18.35 -26.22
C PRO A 48 -2.55 -19.11 -25.83
N ASP A 49 -2.74 -19.32 -24.53
CA ASP A 49 -4.02 -19.79 -23.98
C ASP A 49 -5.03 -18.63 -23.87
N ILE A 50 -4.54 -17.42 -23.60
CA ILE A 50 -5.31 -16.17 -23.67
C ILE A 50 -4.56 -15.19 -24.57
N SER A 51 -5.20 -14.81 -25.67
CA SER A 51 -4.60 -13.93 -26.66
C SER A 51 -4.54 -12.46 -26.21
N ARG A 52 -3.59 -11.72 -26.78
CA ARG A 52 -3.49 -10.26 -26.60
C ARG A 52 -4.79 -9.52 -26.96
N HIS A 53 -5.56 -10.04 -27.92
CA HIS A 53 -6.83 -9.44 -28.35
C HIS A 53 -7.91 -9.59 -27.28
N GLU A 54 -8.00 -10.75 -26.63
CA GLU A 54 -8.92 -10.96 -25.51
C GLU A 54 -8.60 -10.04 -24.33
N ILE A 55 -7.31 -9.82 -24.05
CA ILE A 55 -6.86 -8.89 -23.02
C ILE A 55 -7.20 -7.45 -23.40
N LEU A 56 -6.91 -7.03 -24.64
CA LEU A 56 -7.19 -5.67 -25.13
C LEU A 56 -8.68 -5.33 -25.19
N LYS A 57 -9.55 -6.31 -25.48
CA LYS A 57 -11.01 -6.12 -25.41
C LYS A 57 -11.49 -5.69 -24.03
N LEU A 58 -10.88 -6.19 -22.96
CA LEU A 58 -11.19 -5.75 -21.59
C LEU A 58 -10.80 -4.28 -21.32
N ALA A 59 -9.95 -3.70 -22.18
CA ALA A 59 -9.62 -2.28 -22.16
C ALA A 59 -10.44 -1.44 -23.16
N GLY A 60 -11.46 -2.04 -23.79
CA GLY A 60 -12.30 -1.39 -24.81
C GLY A 60 -11.64 -1.29 -26.19
N VAL A 61 -10.62 -2.09 -26.47
CA VAL A 61 -9.90 -2.09 -27.75
C VAL A 61 -10.27 -3.32 -28.56
N GLU A 62 -11.11 -3.13 -29.58
CA GLU A 62 -11.56 -4.21 -30.48
C GLU A 62 -10.53 -4.53 -31.58
N ASP A 63 -9.76 -3.53 -32.02
CA ASP A 63 -8.77 -3.66 -33.08
C ASP A 63 -7.43 -3.06 -32.65
N LEU A 64 -6.42 -3.93 -32.51
CA LEU A 64 -5.06 -3.55 -32.17
C LEU A 64 -4.42 -2.70 -33.27
N GLU A 65 -4.68 -2.99 -34.55
CA GLU A 65 -4.08 -2.28 -35.67
C GLU A 65 -4.60 -0.85 -35.76
N ALA A 66 -5.89 -0.64 -35.43
CA ALA A 66 -6.47 0.70 -35.32
C ALA A 66 -5.87 1.53 -34.17
N LEU A 67 -5.37 0.88 -33.10
CA LEU A 67 -4.73 1.58 -31.97
C LEU A 67 -3.26 1.94 -32.25
N ARG A 68 -2.56 1.20 -33.11
CA ARG A 68 -1.12 1.41 -33.38
C ARG A 68 -0.72 2.85 -33.71
N PRO A 69 -1.48 3.62 -34.53
CA PRO A 69 -1.14 5.01 -34.82
C PRO A 69 -1.11 5.93 -33.59
N SER A 70 -1.76 5.54 -32.49
CA SER A 70 -1.75 6.28 -31.21
C SER A 70 -0.41 6.14 -30.46
N GLY A 71 0.50 5.33 -30.98
CA GLY A 71 1.86 5.18 -30.48
C GLY A 71 2.01 4.16 -29.35
N LYS A 72 3.27 3.91 -29.01
CA LYS A 72 3.67 2.86 -28.07
C LYS A 72 3.04 3.02 -26.68
N THR A 73 2.96 4.24 -26.17
CA THR A 73 2.40 4.52 -24.84
C THR A 73 0.92 4.12 -24.77
N ALA A 74 0.11 4.52 -25.75
CA ALA A 74 -1.31 4.17 -25.78
C ALA A 74 -1.55 2.65 -25.84
N LEU A 75 -0.73 1.93 -26.62
CA LEU A 75 -0.77 0.47 -26.70
C LEU A 75 -0.44 -0.18 -25.34
N MET A 76 0.62 0.28 -24.68
CA MET A 76 1.05 -0.22 -23.37
C MET A 76 0.02 0.07 -22.29
N ASP A 77 -0.60 1.26 -22.30
CA ASP A 77 -1.64 1.64 -21.36
C ASP A 77 -2.89 0.78 -21.53
N ALA A 78 -3.32 0.55 -22.77
CA ALA A 78 -4.45 -0.33 -23.07
C ALA A 78 -4.18 -1.77 -22.61
N MET A 79 -3.00 -2.31 -22.96
CA MET A 79 -2.59 -3.65 -22.52
C MET A 79 -2.56 -3.75 -20.99
N THR A 80 -2.00 -2.75 -20.31
CA THR A 80 -1.94 -2.70 -18.85
C THR A 80 -3.32 -2.71 -18.21
N ARG A 81 -4.26 -1.88 -18.69
CA ARG A 81 -5.64 -1.86 -18.19
C ARG A 81 -6.35 -3.19 -18.42
N GLY A 82 -6.24 -3.75 -19.62
CA GLY A 82 -6.87 -5.01 -19.97
C GLY A 82 -6.34 -6.18 -19.14
N LEU A 83 -5.02 -6.23 -18.95
CA LEU A 83 -4.36 -7.29 -18.21
C LEU A 83 -4.69 -7.25 -16.71
N ARG A 84 -4.84 -6.05 -16.12
CA ARG A 84 -5.33 -5.89 -14.75
C ARG A 84 -6.71 -6.51 -14.56
N VAL A 85 -7.64 -6.21 -15.47
CA VAL A 85 -9.01 -6.77 -15.43
C VAL A 85 -8.95 -8.28 -15.63
N MET A 86 -8.14 -8.76 -16.58
CA MET A 86 -7.99 -10.19 -16.83
C MET A 86 -7.45 -10.95 -15.62
N ALA A 87 -6.38 -10.45 -14.98
CA ALA A 87 -5.76 -11.09 -13.83
C ALA A 87 -6.74 -11.20 -12.65
N VAL A 88 -7.45 -10.12 -12.32
CA VAL A 88 -8.49 -10.12 -11.27
C VAL A 88 -9.61 -11.10 -11.61
N LYS A 89 -10.09 -11.10 -12.86
CA LYS A 89 -11.12 -12.03 -13.31
C LYS A 89 -10.68 -13.48 -13.13
N LEU A 90 -9.51 -13.86 -13.65
CA LEU A 90 -8.98 -15.22 -13.53
C LEU A 90 -8.80 -15.65 -12.07
N GLN A 91 -8.29 -14.77 -11.22
CA GLN A 91 -8.10 -15.06 -9.80
C GLN A 91 -9.46 -15.22 -9.08
N SER A 92 -10.40 -14.31 -9.29
CA SER A 92 -11.73 -14.37 -8.65
C SER A 92 -12.56 -15.58 -9.09
N GLU A 93 -12.39 -16.05 -10.33
CA GLU A 93 -13.03 -17.27 -10.86
C GLU A 93 -12.30 -18.55 -10.43
N GLY A 94 -11.23 -18.45 -9.63
CA GLY A 94 -10.42 -19.61 -9.21
C GLY A 94 -9.64 -20.29 -10.34
N LYS A 95 -9.51 -19.63 -11.49
CA LYS A 95 -8.81 -20.18 -12.67
C LYS A 95 -7.30 -20.13 -12.54
N ILE A 96 -6.76 -19.36 -11.61
CA ILE A 96 -5.33 -19.29 -11.33
C ILE A 96 -5.06 -19.24 -9.82
N GLN A 97 -3.92 -19.78 -9.41
CA GLN A 97 -3.44 -19.79 -8.03
C GLN A 97 -2.11 -19.05 -7.87
N GLY A 98 -1.50 -18.61 -8.96
CA GLY A 98 -0.32 -17.76 -8.94
C GLY A 98 -0.10 -17.07 -10.28
N VAL A 99 0.79 -16.07 -10.28
CA VAL A 99 1.26 -15.41 -11.50
C VAL A 99 2.78 -15.46 -11.55
N LEU A 100 3.29 -15.85 -12.71
CA LEU A 100 4.70 -15.77 -13.07
C LEU A 100 4.84 -14.90 -14.32
N SER A 101 5.85 -14.05 -14.38
CA SER A 101 6.13 -13.29 -15.59
C SER A 101 7.62 -13.11 -15.81
N LEU A 102 7.99 -12.80 -17.05
CA LEU A 102 9.36 -12.42 -17.38
C LEU A 102 9.38 -11.25 -18.36
N GLY A 103 10.33 -10.33 -18.21
CA GLY A 103 10.41 -9.18 -19.11
C GLY A 103 11.54 -8.20 -18.85
N GLY A 104 11.80 -7.39 -19.87
CA GLY A 104 12.53 -6.13 -19.69
C GLY A 104 11.67 -5.10 -18.96
N GLY A 105 12.10 -3.84 -18.91
CA GLY A 105 11.36 -2.80 -18.18
C GLY A 105 9.88 -2.66 -18.57
N GLN A 106 9.55 -2.79 -19.86
CA GLN A 106 8.17 -2.70 -20.33
C GLN A 106 7.30 -3.91 -19.96
N GLY A 107 7.82 -5.13 -20.15
CA GLY A 107 7.12 -6.35 -19.75
C GLY A 107 6.96 -6.44 -18.22
N THR A 108 7.97 -5.96 -17.49
CA THR A 108 7.93 -5.82 -16.03
C THR A 108 6.83 -4.85 -15.61
N ALA A 109 6.76 -3.66 -16.20
CA ALA A 109 5.73 -2.67 -15.85
C ALA A 109 4.29 -3.19 -16.07
N VAL A 110 4.02 -3.82 -17.22
CA VAL A 110 2.70 -4.37 -17.55
C VAL A 110 2.32 -5.50 -16.60
N SER A 111 3.24 -6.44 -16.35
CA SER A 111 2.99 -7.58 -15.47
C SER A 111 2.86 -7.15 -14.01
N ALA A 112 3.69 -6.21 -13.56
CA ALA A 112 3.63 -5.61 -12.24
C ALA A 112 2.28 -4.94 -11.99
N ALA A 113 1.78 -4.15 -12.93
CA ALA A 113 0.48 -3.50 -12.79
C ALA A 113 -0.67 -4.51 -12.65
N ALA A 114 -0.62 -5.64 -13.37
CA ALA A 114 -1.60 -6.73 -13.24
C ALA A 114 -1.49 -7.44 -11.89
N MET A 115 -0.27 -7.75 -11.45
CA MET A 115 0.00 -8.34 -10.14
C MET A 115 -0.40 -7.41 -8.99
N GLN A 116 -0.28 -6.09 -9.17
CA GLN A 116 -0.68 -5.10 -8.17
C GLN A 116 -2.21 -5.11 -7.93
N ALA A 117 -2.99 -5.53 -8.92
CA ALA A 117 -4.44 -5.64 -8.79
C ALA A 117 -4.88 -6.92 -8.04
N LEU A 118 -3.96 -7.84 -7.77
CA LEU A 118 -4.27 -9.10 -7.08
C LEU A 118 -4.12 -8.97 -5.56
N PRO A 119 -4.83 -9.80 -4.77
CA PRO A 119 -4.79 -9.72 -3.31
C PRO A 119 -3.38 -9.92 -2.71
N ILE A 120 -3.17 -9.30 -1.53
CA ILE A 120 -2.02 -9.58 -0.67
C ILE A 120 -2.06 -11.07 -0.27
N GLY A 121 -0.89 -11.73 -0.31
CA GLY A 121 -0.74 -13.16 -0.05
C GLY A 121 -0.93 -14.05 -1.28
N PHE A 122 -1.44 -13.52 -2.39
CA PHE A 122 -1.52 -14.28 -3.65
C PHE A 122 -0.12 -14.49 -4.25
N PRO A 123 0.29 -15.68 -4.70
CA PRO A 123 1.61 -15.91 -5.30
C PRO A 123 1.88 -15.05 -6.56
N LYS A 124 2.89 -14.18 -6.51
CA LYS A 124 3.22 -13.19 -7.56
C LYS A 124 4.74 -13.08 -7.75
N VAL A 125 5.26 -13.58 -8.87
CA VAL A 125 6.71 -13.61 -9.16
C VAL A 125 7.02 -13.00 -10.52
N ILE A 126 7.97 -12.07 -10.58
CA ILE A 126 8.47 -11.45 -11.82
C ILE A 126 9.96 -11.73 -11.97
N VAL A 127 10.39 -12.25 -13.12
CA VAL A 127 11.80 -12.23 -13.53
C VAL A 127 12.06 -10.98 -14.37
N SER A 128 12.88 -10.06 -13.87
CA SER A 128 13.05 -8.74 -14.48
C SER A 128 14.50 -8.36 -14.72
N THR A 129 14.77 -7.76 -15.88
CA THR A 129 16.09 -7.19 -16.21
C THR A 129 16.40 -5.91 -15.44
N ILE A 130 15.38 -5.30 -14.81
CA ILE A 130 15.51 -4.05 -14.05
C ILE A 130 15.39 -4.28 -12.53
N ALA A 131 15.39 -5.53 -12.07
CA ALA A 131 15.32 -5.88 -10.64
C ALA A 131 16.56 -5.50 -9.82
N CYS A 132 17.65 -5.07 -10.48
CA CYS A 132 18.88 -4.63 -9.85
C CYS A 132 19.35 -3.31 -10.51
N GLY A 133 19.71 -2.31 -9.70
CA GLY A 133 20.17 -1.01 -10.17
C GLY A 133 19.66 0.15 -9.34
N THR A 134 19.66 1.35 -9.92
CA THR A 134 19.21 2.61 -9.29
C THR A 134 17.74 2.95 -9.57
N ALA A 135 17.03 2.09 -10.31
CA ALA A 135 15.61 2.28 -10.58
C ALA A 135 14.80 2.22 -9.28
N ARG A 136 13.76 3.05 -9.18
CA ARG A 136 12.83 3.01 -8.05
C ARG A 136 11.94 1.78 -8.16
N PHE A 137 12.06 0.88 -7.20
CA PHE A 137 11.28 -0.36 -7.17
C PHE A 137 9.82 -0.16 -6.75
N GLY A 138 9.55 0.91 -6.00
CA GLY A 138 8.20 1.21 -5.49
C GLY A 138 7.13 1.29 -6.57
N ASP A 139 7.46 1.75 -7.78
CA ASP A 139 6.49 1.85 -8.88
C ASP A 139 6.04 0.47 -9.42
N TYR A 140 6.89 -0.56 -9.25
CA TYR A 140 6.63 -1.93 -9.69
C TYR A 140 5.99 -2.80 -8.61
N VAL A 141 6.45 -2.69 -7.36
CA VAL A 141 5.88 -3.50 -6.28
C VAL A 141 4.63 -2.86 -5.67
N GLY A 142 4.56 -1.53 -5.66
CA GLY A 142 3.48 -0.78 -5.02
C GLY A 142 3.35 -1.11 -3.53
N ASP A 143 2.12 -1.36 -3.13
CA ASP A 143 1.68 -1.78 -1.79
C ASP A 143 1.36 -3.29 -1.74
N ARG A 144 2.11 -4.09 -2.51
CA ARG A 144 1.88 -5.53 -2.70
C ARG A 144 3.14 -6.35 -2.44
N ASP A 145 2.92 -7.62 -2.13
CA ASP A 145 3.91 -8.67 -1.90
C ASP A 145 4.37 -9.32 -3.21
N ILE A 146 4.83 -8.50 -4.17
CA ILE A 146 5.39 -8.99 -5.44
C ILE A 146 6.87 -9.37 -5.24
N VAL A 147 7.22 -10.61 -5.57
CA VAL A 147 8.61 -11.06 -5.61
C VAL A 147 9.22 -10.71 -6.96
N MET A 148 10.35 -10.02 -6.96
CA MET A 148 11.08 -9.72 -8.19
C MET A 148 12.47 -10.32 -8.18
N ILE A 149 12.73 -11.19 -9.16
CA ILE A 149 13.98 -11.93 -9.34
C ILE A 149 14.79 -11.26 -10.45
N PRO A 150 16.06 -10.88 -10.22
CA PRO A 150 16.91 -10.33 -11.26
C PRO A 150 17.22 -11.39 -12.31
N SER A 151 16.99 -11.06 -13.59
CA SER A 151 17.33 -11.95 -14.70
C SER A 151 18.84 -12.08 -14.94
N ILE A 152 19.64 -11.17 -14.37
CA ILE A 152 21.11 -11.04 -14.47
C ILE A 152 21.60 -10.75 -15.89
N ALA A 153 21.25 -11.59 -16.87
CA ALA A 153 21.40 -11.30 -18.29
C ALA A 153 20.08 -10.79 -18.88
N ASP A 154 20.16 -10.18 -20.07
CA ASP A 154 18.95 -9.82 -20.81
C ASP A 154 18.13 -11.07 -21.17
N ILE A 155 16.82 -10.91 -21.26
CA ILE A 155 15.89 -11.99 -21.61
C ILE A 155 15.75 -12.03 -23.13
N CYS A 156 16.69 -12.75 -23.73
CA CYS A 156 16.84 -12.94 -25.17
C CYS A 156 17.26 -14.39 -25.46
N GLY A 157 16.31 -15.30 -25.31
CA GLY A 157 16.52 -16.74 -25.43
C GLY A 157 17.03 -17.42 -24.17
N LEU A 158 17.11 -18.75 -24.25
CA LEU A 158 17.58 -19.62 -23.20
C LEU A 158 19.10 -19.73 -23.24
N ASN A 159 19.76 -19.54 -22.10
CA ASN A 159 21.21 -19.70 -21.97
C ASN A 159 21.58 -20.15 -20.55
N GLY A 160 22.86 -20.47 -20.35
CA GLY A 160 23.37 -20.98 -19.07
C GLY A 160 23.26 -20.03 -17.88
N ILE A 161 22.96 -18.74 -18.10
CA ILE A 161 22.71 -17.75 -17.03
C ILE A 161 21.21 -17.67 -16.74
N THR A 162 20.37 -17.52 -17.77
CA THR A 162 18.94 -17.27 -17.60
C THR A 162 18.15 -18.53 -17.23
N VAL A 163 18.55 -19.71 -17.74
CA VAL A 163 17.85 -20.98 -17.47
C VAL A 163 17.78 -21.30 -15.97
N PRO A 164 18.89 -21.30 -15.19
CA PRO A 164 18.82 -21.54 -13.74
C PRO A 164 17.92 -20.55 -13.00
N ILE A 165 17.86 -19.29 -13.47
CA ILE A 165 17.01 -18.25 -12.88
C ILE A 165 15.53 -18.51 -13.17
N PHE A 166 15.20 -18.90 -14.41
CA PHE A 166 13.84 -19.26 -14.80
C PHE A 166 13.33 -20.48 -14.02
N VAL A 167 14.17 -21.51 -13.85
CA VAL A 167 13.84 -22.68 -13.01
C VAL A 167 13.59 -22.26 -11.56
N SER A 168 14.45 -21.40 -11.01
CA SER A 168 14.28 -20.88 -9.65
C SER A 168 12.99 -20.07 -9.50
N ALA A 169 12.59 -19.31 -10.52
CA ALA A 169 11.35 -18.54 -10.51
C ALA A 169 10.11 -19.42 -10.54
N CYS A 170 10.12 -20.52 -11.32
CA CYS A 170 9.08 -21.54 -11.30
C CYS A 170 8.99 -22.21 -9.92
N GLY A 171 10.12 -22.59 -9.33
CA GLY A 171 10.18 -23.14 -7.98
C GLY A 171 9.66 -22.17 -6.91
N ALA A 172 9.96 -20.87 -7.05
CA ALA A 172 9.48 -19.84 -6.14
C ALA A 172 7.95 -19.72 -6.18
N VAL A 173 7.34 -19.59 -7.38
CA VAL A 173 5.87 -19.47 -7.47
C VAL A 173 5.17 -20.76 -7.05
N ALA A 174 5.71 -21.93 -7.40
CA ALA A 174 5.19 -23.23 -6.96
C ALA A 174 5.22 -23.36 -5.43
N GLY A 175 6.38 -23.07 -4.81
CA GLY A 175 6.54 -23.11 -3.36
C GLY A 175 5.62 -22.11 -2.65
N MET A 176 5.41 -20.91 -3.20
CA MET A 176 4.45 -19.95 -2.66
C MET A 176 3.01 -20.47 -2.71
N ILE A 177 2.62 -21.13 -3.80
CA ILE A 177 1.28 -21.76 -3.93
C ILE A 177 1.10 -22.86 -2.88
N GLU A 178 2.10 -23.72 -2.73
CA GLU A 178 2.07 -24.81 -1.76
C GLU A 178 2.04 -24.30 -0.32
N ALA A 179 2.91 -23.34 0.01
CA ALA A 179 2.97 -22.72 1.33
C ALA A 179 1.71 -21.92 1.66
N GLY A 180 1.04 -21.34 0.66
CA GLY A 180 -0.24 -20.65 0.83
C GLY A 180 -1.33 -21.55 1.44
N ARG A 181 -1.23 -22.87 1.27
CA ARG A 181 -2.15 -23.84 1.91
C ARG A 181 -1.95 -23.96 3.42
N LEU A 182 -0.80 -23.54 3.95
CA LEU A 182 -0.53 -23.49 5.39
C LEU A 182 -1.22 -22.30 6.05
N ALA A 183 -1.69 -21.32 5.28
CA ALA A 183 -2.40 -20.15 5.79
C ALA A 183 -3.86 -20.48 6.11
N ASP A 184 -4.12 -21.37 7.07
CA ASP A 184 -5.44 -21.49 7.74
C ASP A 184 -5.49 -20.53 8.93
N TRP A 185 -5.29 -19.24 8.64
CA TRP A 185 -5.35 -18.22 9.66
C TRP A 185 -6.77 -17.61 9.70
N LYS A 186 -7.36 -17.59 10.89
CA LYS A 186 -8.69 -17.02 11.14
C LYS A 186 -8.55 -15.83 12.09
N PRO A 187 -9.32 -14.76 11.88
CA PRO A 187 -9.35 -13.64 12.80
C PRO A 187 -9.62 -14.08 14.24
N SER A 188 -8.82 -13.59 15.19
CA SER A 188 -9.01 -13.88 16.62
C SER A 188 -10.17 -13.11 17.24
N GLY A 189 -10.69 -12.08 16.53
CA GLY A 189 -11.80 -11.25 16.96
C GLY A 189 -12.10 -10.14 15.96
N ARG A 190 -12.59 -9.00 16.44
CA ARG A 190 -12.82 -7.81 15.60
C ARG A 190 -11.48 -7.25 15.12
N ARG A 191 -11.36 -6.98 13.82
CA ARG A 191 -10.14 -6.49 13.19
C ARG A 191 -10.04 -4.98 13.29
N VAL A 192 -9.00 -4.50 13.96
CA VAL A 192 -8.75 -3.06 14.14
C VAL A 192 -7.38 -2.72 13.58
N ALA A 193 -7.34 -1.73 12.71
CA ALA A 193 -6.09 -1.22 12.17
C ALA A 193 -5.56 -0.02 12.96
N LEU A 194 -4.25 0.01 13.17
CA LEU A 194 -3.50 1.10 13.78
C LEU A 194 -2.45 1.62 12.79
N THR A 195 -2.33 2.94 12.67
CA THR A 195 -1.15 3.55 12.02
C THR A 195 -0.05 3.84 13.05
N MET A 196 1.21 3.76 12.65
CA MET A 196 2.35 3.93 13.56
C MET A 196 3.56 4.60 12.89
N ALA A 197 4.33 5.37 13.67
CA ALA A 197 5.70 5.74 13.38
C ALA A 197 6.60 5.46 14.59
N GLY A 198 7.92 5.39 14.37
CA GLY A 198 8.90 5.21 15.46
C GLY A 198 8.75 6.20 16.62
N VAL A 199 8.29 7.43 16.34
CA VAL A 199 8.08 8.50 17.32
C VAL A 199 6.76 8.40 18.11
N THR A 200 5.85 7.52 17.70
CA THR A 200 4.56 7.22 18.36
C THR A 200 4.48 5.77 18.86
N THR A 201 5.56 4.99 18.76
CA THR A 201 5.61 3.56 19.11
C THR A 201 5.10 3.27 20.53
N ARG A 202 5.43 4.10 21.52
CA ARG A 202 4.97 3.88 22.91
C ARG A 202 3.46 3.92 23.01
N CYS A 203 2.83 4.92 22.40
CA CYS A 203 1.37 5.02 22.31
C CYS A 203 0.78 3.79 21.60
N VAL A 204 1.28 3.46 20.41
CA VAL A 204 0.72 2.38 19.58
C VAL A 204 0.86 1.03 20.26
N MET A 205 2.01 0.73 20.88
CA MET A 205 2.22 -0.54 21.59
C MET A 205 1.28 -0.68 22.78
N ARG A 206 1.05 0.40 23.54
CA ARG A 206 0.11 0.37 24.67
C ARG A 206 -1.33 0.20 24.20
N VAL A 207 -1.75 0.92 23.15
CA VAL A 207 -3.09 0.73 22.55
C VAL A 207 -3.26 -0.71 22.06
N LYS A 208 -2.26 -1.27 21.37
CA LYS A 208 -2.28 -2.65 20.90
C LYS A 208 -2.40 -3.64 22.06
N GLU A 209 -1.59 -3.49 23.11
CA GLU A 209 -1.63 -4.36 24.29
C GLU A 209 -3.04 -4.43 24.88
N ILE A 210 -3.67 -3.27 25.13
CA ILE A 210 -5.02 -3.20 25.71
C ILE A 210 -6.06 -3.85 24.77
N LEU A 211 -5.96 -3.60 23.46
CA LEU A 211 -6.89 -4.18 22.47
C LEU A 211 -6.70 -5.70 22.33
N ASP A 212 -5.46 -6.19 22.34
CA ASP A 212 -5.16 -7.63 22.32
C ASP A 212 -5.72 -8.32 23.57
N GLU A 213 -5.56 -7.73 24.76
CA GLU A 213 -6.15 -8.24 26.03
C GLU A 213 -7.67 -8.31 25.99
N LYS A 214 -8.30 -7.42 25.21
CA LYS A 214 -9.76 -7.38 24.97
C LYS A 214 -10.22 -8.31 23.85
N GLY A 215 -9.32 -9.06 23.23
CA GLY A 215 -9.62 -10.03 22.18
C GLY A 215 -9.86 -9.41 20.80
N TYR A 216 -9.43 -8.16 20.57
CA TYR A 216 -9.36 -7.63 19.21
C TYR A 216 -8.20 -8.29 18.46
N GLU A 217 -8.32 -8.30 17.14
CA GLU A 217 -7.19 -8.58 16.28
C GLU A 217 -6.64 -7.26 15.75
N VAL A 218 -5.42 -6.94 16.15
CA VAL A 218 -4.83 -5.62 15.88
C VAL A 218 -3.78 -5.70 14.76
N ILE A 219 -4.03 -4.99 13.67
CA ILE A 219 -3.11 -4.85 12.54
C ILE A 219 -2.40 -3.49 12.65
N VAL A 220 -1.09 -3.51 12.94
CA VAL A 220 -0.28 -2.28 12.99
C VAL A 220 0.42 -2.05 11.67
N CYS A 221 0.13 -0.92 11.03
CA CYS A 221 0.75 -0.51 9.78
C CYS A 221 1.61 0.73 9.99
N HIS A 222 2.83 0.71 9.45
CA HIS A 222 3.68 1.90 9.46
C HIS A 222 3.07 2.99 8.57
N CYS A 223 3.17 4.26 8.96
CA CYS A 223 2.69 5.42 8.18
C CYS A 223 3.59 5.77 6.97
N ASN A 224 4.26 4.78 6.37
CA ASN A 224 5.18 4.95 5.24
C ASN A 224 4.44 4.95 3.89
N VAL A 225 3.24 5.52 3.83
CA VAL A 225 2.31 5.50 2.69
C VAL A 225 1.67 4.13 2.44
N VAL A 226 2.48 3.08 2.28
CA VAL A 226 2.02 1.72 1.98
C VAL A 226 1.05 1.21 3.04
N GLY A 227 1.44 1.32 4.33
CA GLY A 227 0.59 0.85 5.41
C GLY A 227 -0.78 1.54 5.46
N ALA A 228 -0.80 2.85 5.23
CA ALA A 228 -2.04 3.62 5.24
C ALA A 228 -2.96 3.29 4.04
N GLN A 229 -2.38 3.01 2.87
CA GLN A 229 -3.14 2.56 1.68
C GLN A 229 -3.77 1.18 1.90
N VAL A 230 -3.02 0.24 2.50
CA VAL A 230 -3.53 -1.09 2.83
C VAL A 230 -4.70 -1.01 3.81
N ILE A 231 -4.63 -0.15 4.83
CA ILE A 231 -5.74 0.08 5.75
C ILE A 231 -6.97 0.58 5.00
N ASP A 232 -6.80 1.54 4.09
CA ASP A 232 -7.92 2.12 3.34
C ASP A 232 -8.59 1.09 2.41
N GLU A 233 -7.79 0.33 1.68
CA GLU A 233 -8.29 -0.77 0.85
C GLU A 233 -9.02 -1.83 1.68
N TYR A 234 -8.45 -2.24 2.81
CA TYR A 234 -9.04 -3.26 3.67
C TYR A 234 -10.37 -2.79 4.28
N ALA A 235 -10.48 -1.51 4.64
CA ALA A 235 -11.74 -0.94 5.09
C ALA A 235 -12.81 -0.99 3.98
N GLY A 236 -12.46 -0.55 2.76
CA GLY A 236 -13.37 -0.59 1.60
C GLY A 236 -13.81 -2.01 1.23
N ALA A 237 -12.94 -3.00 1.44
CA ALA A 237 -13.23 -4.42 1.20
C ALA A 237 -13.97 -5.12 2.36
N GLY A 238 -14.39 -4.40 3.40
CA GLY A 238 -15.07 -4.98 4.57
C GLY A 238 -14.17 -5.91 5.40
N ARG A 239 -12.85 -5.68 5.36
CA ARG A 239 -11.82 -6.48 6.07
C ARG A 239 -11.40 -5.87 7.41
N LEU A 240 -12.00 -4.77 7.83
CA LEU A 240 -11.76 -4.13 9.12
C LEU A 240 -13.09 -3.85 9.80
N ASP A 241 -13.10 -3.91 11.12
CA ASP A 241 -14.23 -3.55 11.97
C ASP A 241 -14.09 -2.14 12.58
N GLY A 242 -12.91 -1.54 12.49
CA GLY A 242 -12.64 -0.16 12.87
C GLY A 242 -11.18 0.24 12.66
N VAL A 243 -10.91 1.56 12.69
CA VAL A 243 -9.57 2.13 12.47
C VAL A 243 -9.25 3.13 13.57
N ILE A 244 -8.03 3.04 14.12
CA ILE A 244 -7.46 4.07 14.98
C ILE A 244 -6.22 4.62 14.25
N ASP A 245 -6.39 5.75 13.57
CA ASP A 245 -5.32 6.45 12.88
C ASP A 245 -4.53 7.30 13.87
N ILE A 246 -3.61 6.66 14.59
CA ILE A 246 -2.77 7.30 15.60
C ILE A 246 -1.77 8.28 14.97
N THR A 247 -1.32 8.02 13.73
CA THR A 247 -0.13 8.64 13.14
C THR A 247 -0.38 9.01 11.66
N PRO A 248 -1.23 10.03 11.38
CA PRO A 248 -1.53 10.50 10.03
C PRO A 248 -0.44 11.41 9.45
N HIS A 249 0.84 11.12 9.72
CA HIS A 249 1.99 11.93 9.27
C HIS A 249 2.08 12.05 7.74
N ASP A 250 1.57 11.05 7.02
CA ASP A 250 1.53 11.02 5.56
C ASP A 250 0.71 12.18 4.94
N VAL A 251 -0.22 12.77 5.69
CA VAL A 251 -0.95 13.98 5.32
C VAL A 251 -0.05 15.21 5.25
N GLY A 252 0.81 15.41 6.26
CA GLY A 252 1.78 16.50 6.25
C GLY A 252 2.77 16.38 5.10
N GLY A 253 3.19 15.14 4.79
CA GLY A 253 3.97 14.84 3.60
C GLY A 253 3.29 15.31 2.31
N MET A 254 2.02 14.92 2.11
CA MET A 254 1.26 15.30 0.92
C MET A 254 1.08 16.83 0.80
N LEU A 255 0.77 17.52 1.89
CA LEU A 255 0.48 18.96 1.87
C LEU A 255 1.73 19.83 1.68
N PHE A 256 2.89 19.36 2.14
CA PHE A 256 4.12 20.17 2.23
C PHE A 256 5.36 19.52 1.57
N GLY A 257 5.16 18.48 0.77
CA GLY A 257 6.19 17.84 -0.04
C GLY A 257 7.18 16.97 0.75
N GLY A 258 6.71 16.15 1.67
CA GLY A 258 7.52 15.18 2.41
C GLY A 258 7.77 13.88 1.65
N LEU A 259 8.78 13.10 2.08
CA LEU A 259 9.12 11.81 1.47
C LEU A 259 8.02 10.75 1.61
N MET A 260 7.27 10.79 2.73
CA MET A 260 6.12 9.92 2.97
C MET A 260 4.85 10.72 2.71
N SER A 261 4.41 10.76 1.46
CA SER A 261 3.22 11.51 1.04
C SER A 261 2.08 10.56 0.71
N CYS A 262 0.94 10.70 1.38
CA CYS A 262 -0.26 9.99 1.00
C CYS A 262 -0.80 10.46 -0.36
N ARG A 263 -1.68 9.67 -0.96
CA ARG A 263 -2.44 10.08 -2.15
C ARG A 263 -3.60 11.02 -1.74
N PRO A 264 -4.12 11.86 -2.65
CA PRO A 264 -5.24 12.77 -2.34
C PRO A 264 -6.55 12.08 -1.93
N ASP A 265 -6.70 10.80 -2.26
CA ASP A 265 -7.82 9.93 -1.91
C ASP A 265 -7.63 9.19 -0.58
N ARG A 266 -6.59 9.52 0.21
CA ARG A 266 -6.41 9.02 1.57
C ARG A 266 -7.72 9.14 2.36
N PHE A 267 -8.11 8.05 3.01
CA PHE A 267 -9.36 7.85 3.77
C PHE A 267 -10.65 7.66 2.97
N ALA A 268 -10.63 7.73 1.63
CA ALA A 268 -11.84 7.65 0.83
C ALA A 268 -12.64 6.38 1.12
N ASN A 269 -11.98 5.23 1.19
CA ASN A 269 -12.65 3.95 1.44
C ASN A 269 -12.99 3.76 2.92
N ILE A 270 -12.10 4.17 3.84
CA ILE A 270 -12.37 4.09 5.29
C ILE A 270 -13.65 4.85 5.62
N TYR A 271 -13.76 6.10 5.18
CA TYR A 271 -14.91 6.95 5.47
C TYR A 271 -16.18 6.52 4.75
N ALA A 272 -16.06 5.88 3.58
CA ALA A 272 -17.19 5.31 2.85
C ALA A 272 -17.70 3.97 3.45
N SER A 273 -16.86 3.23 4.19
CA SER A 273 -17.16 1.89 4.71
C SER A 273 -18.16 1.86 5.87
N GLY A 274 -18.32 2.97 6.59
CA GLY A 274 -19.21 3.07 7.75
C GLY A 274 -18.64 2.50 9.06
N ILE A 275 -17.40 1.98 9.05
CA ILE A 275 -16.75 1.50 10.28
C ILE A 275 -16.35 2.67 11.19
N PRO A 276 -16.22 2.44 12.52
CA PRO A 276 -15.72 3.45 13.44
C PRO A 276 -14.29 3.91 13.14
N VAL A 277 -14.05 5.22 13.22
CA VAL A 277 -12.73 5.83 12.98
C VAL A 277 -12.35 6.79 14.10
N LEU A 278 -11.19 6.57 14.72
CA LEU A 278 -10.59 7.50 15.67
C LEU A 278 -9.26 8.01 15.11
N THR A 279 -9.08 9.33 15.07
CA THR A 279 -7.81 9.95 14.63
C THR A 279 -7.12 10.66 15.79
N VAL A 280 -5.80 10.51 15.87
CA VAL A 280 -4.90 11.23 16.79
C VAL A 280 -3.84 11.94 15.96
N PRO A 281 -3.39 13.15 16.32
CA PRO A 281 -2.44 13.92 15.52
C PRO A 281 -0.99 13.42 15.60
N GLY A 282 -0.74 12.12 15.71
CA GLY A 282 0.61 11.61 15.87
C GLY A 282 1.52 11.95 14.69
N ALA A 283 2.71 12.46 15.00
CA ALA A 283 3.76 12.80 14.04
C ALA A 283 3.38 13.85 12.98
N VAL A 284 2.25 14.55 13.07
CA VAL A 284 1.91 15.64 12.13
C VAL A 284 2.74 16.91 12.36
N ASP A 285 3.52 16.92 13.44
CA ASP A 285 4.38 18.00 13.91
C ASP A 285 5.70 18.15 13.14
N PHE A 286 5.97 17.28 12.16
CA PHE A 286 7.13 17.42 11.29
C PHE A 286 6.87 16.94 9.85
N ILE A 287 7.75 17.36 8.95
CA ILE A 287 7.84 16.87 7.58
C ILE A 287 9.12 16.01 7.48
N LEU A 288 8.98 14.78 7.02
CA LEU A 288 10.12 13.91 6.74
C LEU A 288 10.79 14.28 5.40
N LYS A 289 12.06 14.66 5.46
CA LYS A 289 12.92 14.92 4.29
C LYS A 289 14.09 13.94 4.27
N GLY A 290 14.87 13.98 3.18
CA GLY A 290 16.05 13.13 2.99
C GLY A 290 17.22 13.47 3.90
N PRO A 291 18.44 13.06 3.54
CA PRO A 291 19.65 13.41 4.26
C PRO A 291 19.76 14.94 4.38
N ALA A 292 20.16 15.45 5.54
CA ALA A 292 20.19 16.90 5.79
C ALA A 292 20.98 17.70 4.75
N GLY A 293 22.03 17.13 4.14
CA GLY A 293 22.81 17.79 3.09
C GLY A 293 22.09 17.96 1.75
N GLU A 294 20.91 17.34 1.59
CA GLU A 294 20.08 17.42 0.38
C GLU A 294 18.77 18.20 0.63
N VAL A 295 18.59 18.76 1.83
CA VAL A 295 17.40 19.54 2.19
C VAL A 295 17.66 21.03 1.96
N ASP A 296 16.68 21.73 1.39
CA ASP A 296 16.75 23.17 1.14
C ASP A 296 17.07 23.97 2.41
N GLU A 297 17.95 24.98 2.30
CA GLU A 297 18.40 25.81 3.42
C GLU A 297 17.24 26.51 4.14
N GLU A 298 16.21 26.93 3.40
CA GLU A 298 15.00 27.53 3.97
C GLU A 298 14.30 26.57 4.94
N LEU A 299 14.19 25.29 4.60
CA LEU A 299 13.59 24.29 5.47
C LEU A 299 14.49 23.98 6.68
N LEU A 300 15.81 23.97 6.50
CA LEU A 300 16.77 23.77 7.59
C LEU A 300 16.88 24.97 8.54
N SER A 301 16.41 26.16 8.13
CA SER A 301 16.32 27.31 9.04
C SER A 301 15.28 27.13 10.15
N ARG A 302 14.34 26.19 9.96
CA ARG A 302 13.32 25.81 10.95
C ARG A 302 13.90 24.83 11.97
N PRO A 303 13.30 24.69 13.17
CA PRO A 303 13.68 23.65 14.10
C PRO A 303 13.64 22.28 13.43
N HIS A 304 14.72 21.51 13.53
CA HIS A 304 14.84 20.22 12.87
C HIS A 304 15.82 19.31 13.62
N TYR A 305 15.78 18.02 13.29
CA TYR A 305 16.79 17.08 13.75
C TYR A 305 17.00 15.94 12.74
N ARG A 306 18.22 15.40 12.74
CA ARG A 306 18.55 14.20 11.97
C ARG A 306 17.97 12.98 12.68
N HIS A 307 16.93 12.37 12.11
CA HIS A 307 16.33 11.16 12.66
C HIS A 307 17.17 9.92 12.33
N THR A 308 17.69 9.85 11.11
CA THR A 308 18.66 8.82 10.66
C THR A 308 19.69 9.47 9.73
N PRO A 309 20.80 8.79 9.36
CA PRO A 309 21.70 9.32 8.33
C PRO A 309 21.02 9.69 7.01
N PHE A 310 19.86 9.08 6.73
CA PHE A 310 19.11 9.25 5.49
C PHE A 310 17.86 10.13 5.62
N HIS A 311 17.49 10.54 6.82
CA HIS A 311 16.22 11.21 7.07
C HIS A 311 16.32 12.33 8.10
N THR A 312 15.68 13.45 7.78
CA THR A 312 15.64 14.66 8.61
C THR A 312 14.19 15.01 8.90
N HIS A 313 13.86 15.27 10.16
CA HIS A 313 12.53 15.76 10.57
C HIS A 313 12.59 17.28 10.66
N ILE A 314 11.75 17.97 9.88
CA ILE A 314 11.63 19.42 9.89
C ILE A 314 10.34 19.81 10.59
N ARG A 315 10.39 20.61 11.67
CA ARG A 315 9.22 21.03 12.45
C ARG A 315 8.23 21.77 11.56
N THR A 316 6.98 21.31 11.47
CA THR A 316 5.85 22.03 10.84
C THR A 316 5.56 23.36 11.53
N THR A 317 5.13 24.37 10.77
CA THR A 317 4.75 25.70 11.30
C THR A 317 3.32 25.67 11.86
N ARG A 318 2.92 26.71 12.60
CA ARG A 318 1.53 26.89 13.04
C ARG A 318 0.52 26.86 11.90
N GLU A 319 0.84 27.50 10.78
CA GLU A 319 -0.04 27.56 9.60
C GLU A 319 -0.16 26.19 8.92
N GLU A 320 0.96 25.47 8.80
CA GLU A 320 0.95 24.10 8.27
C GLU A 320 0.17 23.16 9.19
N MET A 321 0.34 23.28 10.51
CA MET A 321 -0.42 22.53 11.50
C MET A 321 -1.93 22.83 11.42
N TYR A 322 -2.31 24.09 11.24
CA TYR A 322 -3.70 24.48 10.97
C TYR A 322 -4.26 23.78 9.73
N ARG A 323 -3.51 23.81 8.61
CA ARG A 323 -3.93 23.16 7.36
C ARG A 323 -4.08 21.65 7.51
N VAL A 324 -3.23 20.98 8.30
CA VAL A 324 -3.39 19.54 8.60
C VAL A 324 -4.64 19.29 9.43
N GLY A 325 -4.88 20.10 10.47
CA GLY A 325 -6.08 20.00 11.31
C GLY A 325 -7.37 20.19 10.53
N ALA A 326 -7.42 21.23 9.68
CA ALA A 326 -8.54 21.51 8.80
C ALA A 326 -8.79 20.35 7.83
N TYR A 327 -7.73 19.87 7.15
CA TYR A 327 -7.84 18.74 6.22
C TYR A 327 -8.41 17.48 6.89
N LEU A 328 -7.91 17.10 8.07
CA LEU A 328 -8.42 15.91 8.76
C LEU A 328 -9.86 16.10 9.20
N ALA A 329 -10.24 17.28 9.70
CA ALA A 329 -11.61 17.57 10.07
C ALA A 329 -12.58 17.50 8.88
N GLU A 330 -12.23 18.10 7.75
CA GLU A 330 -13.02 18.03 6.51
C GLU A 330 -13.24 16.59 6.04
N ARG A 331 -12.22 15.73 6.18
CA ARG A 331 -12.35 14.33 5.81
C ARG A 331 -13.25 13.56 6.76
N HIS A 332 -13.13 13.81 8.07
CA HIS A 332 -14.03 13.27 9.09
C HIS A 332 -15.50 13.65 8.85
N ASN A 333 -15.78 14.84 8.30
CA ASN A 333 -17.14 15.26 7.96
C ASN A 333 -17.80 14.34 6.92
N GLY A 334 -17.01 13.69 6.07
CA GLY A 334 -17.49 12.72 5.07
C GLY A 334 -17.60 11.28 5.59
N CYS A 335 -17.23 11.01 6.85
CA CYS A 335 -17.30 9.68 7.43
C CYS A 335 -18.75 9.26 7.66
N LYS A 336 -19.16 8.14 7.02
CA LYS A 336 -20.49 7.54 7.23
C LYS A 336 -20.62 6.83 8.57
N GLY A 337 -19.49 6.43 9.15
CA GLY A 337 -19.40 5.78 10.45
C GLY A 337 -19.28 6.78 11.59
N ARG A 338 -19.35 6.25 12.82
CA ARG A 338 -19.05 7.06 14.01
C ARG A 338 -17.58 7.39 14.03
N ASN A 339 -17.25 8.64 14.32
CA ASN A 339 -15.87 9.08 14.24
C ASN A 339 -15.53 10.11 15.31
N ALA A 340 -14.25 10.14 15.66
CA ALA A 340 -13.73 11.09 16.63
C ALA A 340 -12.30 11.54 16.28
N ILE A 341 -11.95 12.73 16.76
CA ILE A 341 -10.57 13.25 16.80
C ILE A 341 -10.19 13.47 18.26
N LEU A 342 -9.12 12.81 18.72
CA LEU A 342 -8.60 12.91 20.08
C LEU A 342 -7.20 13.53 20.06
N VAL A 343 -7.02 14.65 20.77
CA VAL A 343 -5.80 15.46 20.73
C VAL A 343 -5.08 15.46 22.10
N PRO A 344 -3.78 15.09 22.16
CA PRO A 344 -2.94 15.25 23.35
C PRO A 344 -2.29 16.65 23.38
N GLU A 345 -2.62 17.47 24.36
CA GLU A 345 -2.20 18.89 24.42
C GLU A 345 -0.69 19.07 24.68
N LYS A 346 -0.02 18.08 25.26
CA LYS A 346 1.41 18.18 25.62
C LYS A 346 2.37 17.73 24.53
N GLY A 347 1.87 17.18 23.42
CA GLY A 347 2.74 16.85 22.30
C GLY A 347 2.29 15.70 21.40
N TYR A 348 2.72 15.76 20.14
CA TYR A 348 2.28 14.88 19.05
C TYR A 348 3.32 13.86 18.60
N SER A 349 4.56 13.96 19.08
CA SER A 349 5.64 13.01 18.79
C SER A 349 6.69 13.04 19.90
N GLN A 350 7.59 12.05 19.92
CA GLN A 350 8.67 11.96 20.91
C GLN A 350 9.49 13.26 21.10
N GLN A 351 9.70 14.06 20.04
CA GLN A 351 10.51 15.28 20.10
C GLN A 351 9.65 16.56 20.25
N ASN A 352 8.34 16.43 20.23
CA ASN A 352 7.39 17.51 20.45
C ASN A 352 6.87 17.47 21.90
N ALA A 353 7.79 17.53 22.86
CA ALA A 353 7.51 17.63 24.28
C ALA A 353 8.43 18.69 24.90
N VAL A 354 8.10 19.22 26.08
CA VAL A 354 8.93 20.23 26.78
C VAL A 354 10.40 19.77 26.83
N GLY A 355 11.31 20.60 26.30
CA GLY A 355 12.74 20.30 26.19
C GLY A 355 13.17 19.55 24.92
N GLY A 356 12.22 19.14 24.08
CA GLY A 356 12.46 18.53 22.77
C GLY A 356 12.80 19.54 21.67
N LEU A 357 13.51 19.07 20.64
CA LEU A 357 14.08 19.93 19.58
C LEU A 357 13.03 20.60 18.69
N ILE A 358 11.83 20.01 18.60
CA ILE A 358 10.75 20.50 17.73
C ILE A 358 9.48 20.80 18.54
N TYR A 359 9.62 20.99 19.85
CA TYR A 359 8.51 21.38 20.71
C TYR A 359 8.12 22.83 20.45
N ASP A 360 6.88 22.99 20.00
CA ASP A 360 6.28 24.29 19.75
C ASP A 360 4.78 24.20 20.08
N PRO A 361 4.36 24.67 21.28
CA PRO A 361 2.97 24.62 21.71
C PRO A 361 2.08 25.57 20.90
N ASP A 362 2.63 26.62 20.28
CA ASP A 362 1.84 27.52 19.45
C ASP A 362 1.48 26.86 18.11
N ALA A 363 2.44 26.18 17.50
CA ALA A 363 2.17 25.38 16.32
C ALA A 363 1.21 24.20 16.62
N ASN A 364 1.28 23.59 17.80
CA ASN A 364 0.31 22.56 18.21
C ASN A 364 -1.12 23.12 18.30
N ARG A 365 -1.29 24.34 18.82
CA ARG A 365 -2.59 25.05 18.83
C ARG A 365 -3.12 25.33 17.43
N GLY A 366 -2.24 25.53 16.44
CA GLY A 366 -2.62 25.64 15.03
C GLY A 366 -3.46 24.44 14.57
N PHE A 367 -3.02 23.22 14.87
CA PHE A 367 -3.76 22.00 14.56
C PHE A 367 -5.15 21.98 15.22
N VAL A 368 -5.22 22.27 16.52
CA VAL A 368 -6.49 22.31 17.28
C VAL A 368 -7.45 23.32 16.67
N GLN A 369 -6.96 24.51 16.35
CA GLN A 369 -7.76 25.55 15.71
C GLN A 369 -8.31 25.07 14.36
N GLY A 370 -7.46 24.48 13.51
CA GLY A 370 -7.89 23.93 12.22
C GLY A 370 -8.96 22.86 12.36
N VAL A 371 -8.84 21.97 13.35
CA VAL A 371 -9.89 20.97 13.60
C VAL A 371 -11.21 21.62 14.04
N LEU A 372 -11.16 22.52 15.02
CA LEU A 372 -12.37 23.12 15.61
C LEU A 372 -13.15 23.98 14.63
N GLU A 373 -12.46 24.71 13.74
CA GLU A 373 -13.11 25.59 12.75
C GLU A 373 -13.76 24.82 11.58
N HIS A 374 -13.28 23.61 11.28
CA HIS A 374 -13.69 22.87 10.07
C HIS A 374 -14.46 21.58 10.34
N LYS A 375 -14.49 21.09 11.58
CA LYS A 375 -15.27 19.89 11.92
C LYS A 375 -16.77 20.17 11.90
N ALA A 376 -17.55 19.19 11.47
CA ALA A 376 -18.99 19.17 11.63
C ALA A 376 -19.38 18.84 13.09
N ASP A 377 -20.65 19.08 13.44
CA ASP A 377 -21.19 18.71 14.75
C ASP A 377 -21.25 17.19 14.97
N SER A 378 -21.29 16.41 13.87
CA SER A 378 -21.26 14.95 13.90
C SER A 378 -19.90 14.36 14.29
N VAL A 379 -18.82 15.15 14.23
CA VAL A 379 -17.46 14.73 14.55
C VAL A 379 -17.21 14.95 16.04
N GLU A 380 -17.04 13.86 16.80
CA GLU A 380 -16.67 13.94 18.21
C GLU A 380 -15.24 14.48 18.33
N PHE A 381 -15.04 15.50 19.17
CA PHE A 381 -13.73 16.09 19.40
C PHE A 381 -13.41 16.10 20.89
N ARG A 382 -12.20 15.66 21.26
CA ARG A 382 -11.72 15.66 22.63
C ARG A 382 -10.27 16.10 22.71
N GLN A 383 -9.94 16.82 23.77
CA GLN A 383 -8.56 17.17 24.14
C GLN A 383 -8.23 16.60 25.52
N ARG A 384 -6.96 16.28 25.74
CA ARG A 384 -6.43 15.78 27.00
C ARG A 384 -5.09 16.44 27.30
N GLU A 385 -4.92 16.86 28.54
CA GLU A 385 -3.68 17.44 29.10
C GLU A 385 -2.58 16.38 29.31
N LEU A 386 -2.28 15.64 28.24
CA LEU A 386 -1.38 14.50 28.16
C LEU A 386 -0.51 14.64 26.91
N HIS A 387 0.62 13.94 26.89
CA HIS A 387 1.45 13.78 25.72
C HIS A 387 1.05 12.50 24.98
N ILE A 388 1.20 12.44 23.65
CA ILE A 388 0.76 11.28 22.86
C ILE A 388 1.31 9.94 23.37
N ASN A 389 2.55 9.93 23.87
CA ASN A 389 3.23 8.74 24.37
C ASN A 389 3.03 8.48 25.88
N ASP A 390 2.17 9.26 26.55
CA ASP A 390 1.77 8.96 27.93
C ASP A 390 0.84 7.73 27.94
N PRO A 391 1.06 6.74 28.83
CA PRO A 391 0.21 5.56 28.93
C PRO A 391 -1.29 5.89 29.11
N GLU A 392 -1.59 6.91 29.91
CA GLU A 392 -2.95 7.38 30.17
C GLU A 392 -3.63 7.90 28.90
N PHE A 393 -2.86 8.41 27.93
CA PHE A 393 -3.42 8.86 26.66
C PHE A 393 -3.78 7.67 25.76
N ALA A 394 -2.98 6.60 25.80
CA ALA A 394 -3.33 5.34 25.14
C ALA A 394 -4.58 4.70 25.75
N ASP A 395 -4.75 4.77 27.07
CA ASP A 395 -5.97 4.32 27.75
C ASP A 395 -7.20 5.15 27.28
N GLU A 396 -7.06 6.47 27.14
CA GLU A 396 -8.12 7.34 26.60
C GLU A 396 -8.44 7.03 25.12
N ILE A 397 -7.44 6.74 24.28
CA ILE A 397 -7.64 6.31 22.89
C ILE A 397 -8.55 5.08 22.85
N VAL A 398 -8.22 4.04 23.62
CA VAL A 398 -9.00 2.81 23.64
C VAL A 398 -10.41 3.06 24.18
N ALA A 399 -10.55 3.83 25.26
CA ALA A 399 -11.84 4.15 25.84
C ALA A 399 -12.75 4.93 24.86
N VAL A 400 -12.19 5.87 24.09
CA VAL A 400 -12.93 6.56 23.02
C VAL A 400 -13.32 5.59 21.93
N PHE A 401 -12.37 4.78 21.45
CA PHE A 401 -12.61 3.86 20.35
C PHE A 401 -13.67 2.80 20.68
N GLU A 402 -13.61 2.16 21.85
CA GLU A 402 -14.62 1.17 22.28
C GLU A 402 -16.01 1.80 22.33
N ARG A 403 -16.14 3.03 22.86
CA ARG A 403 -17.41 3.74 22.81
C ARG A 403 -17.91 3.92 21.38
N LEU A 404 -17.04 4.24 20.42
CA LEU A 404 -17.40 4.32 18.99
C LEU A 404 -17.89 2.97 18.45
N MET A 405 -17.30 1.87 18.93
CA MET A 405 -17.56 0.49 18.53
C MET A 405 -18.85 -0.12 19.10
N GLU A 406 -19.32 0.31 20.26
CA GLU A 406 -20.48 -0.29 20.98
C GLU A 406 -21.85 0.14 20.44
N THR A 407 -21.95 1.35 19.93
CA THR A 407 -23.26 1.99 19.68
C THR A 407 -23.82 1.75 18.27
N GLY A 408 -23.18 0.85 17.50
CA GLY A 408 -23.63 0.40 16.17
C GLY A 408 -24.63 -0.77 16.17
N LYS A 409 -25.06 -1.27 17.34
CA LYS A 409 -26.20 -2.20 17.43
C LYS A 409 -27.51 -1.43 17.26
N GLY A 410 -27.88 -1.06 16.04
CA GLY A 410 -29.08 -0.27 15.82
C GLY A 410 -29.48 0.01 14.37
N SER A 411 -29.68 -1.02 13.55
CA SER A 411 -30.79 -1.13 12.57
C SER A 411 -30.71 -2.52 11.95
N GLY A 412 -31.70 -3.36 12.27
CA GLY A 412 -31.96 -4.59 11.52
C GLY A 412 -32.66 -4.31 10.20
#